data_AF-A0A9E2F116-F1
#
_entry.id   AF-A0A9E2F116-F1
#
_cell.length_a   1.000
_cell.length_b   1.000
_cell.length_c   1.000
_cell.angle_alpha   90.00
_cell.angle_beta   90.00
_cell.angle_gamma   90.00
#
_symmetry.space_group_name_H-M   'P 1'
#
loop_
_entity.id
_entity.type
_entity.pdbx_description
1 polymer ?
#
loop_
_entity_poly.entity_id
_entity_poly.type
_entity_poly.pdbx_seq_one_letter_code
_entity_poly.pdbx_strand_id
1 'polypeptide(L)'
;LDRDSGLVATGFDERDPAVMKLLQQAIEACKAAGKYVGICGQGPSDHPDLAEWLLEQGITSISLNPDSVIETWLFMAEHCKSD
;
A
#
# COMPACT_ATOMS: atom_id res chain seq x y z
N LEU A 1 -11.20 0.83 16.19
CA LEU A 1 -9.89 0.24 16.51
C LEU A 1 -8.92 1.41 16.63
N ASP A 2 -8.17 1.49 17.72
CA ASP A 2 -7.21 2.58 17.95
C ASP A 2 -5.80 2.03 17.83
N ARG A 3 -5.01 2.60 16.92
CA ARG A 3 -3.64 2.17 16.61
C ARG A 3 -2.72 2.28 17.84
N ASP A 4 -2.97 3.25 18.72
CA ASP A 4 -2.15 3.49 19.90
C ASP A 4 -2.64 2.71 21.13
N SER A 5 -3.76 1.99 20.99
CA SER A 5 -4.30 1.14 22.05
C SER A 5 -3.72 -0.26 21.98
N GLY A 6 -2.76 -0.55 22.86
CA GLY A 6 -2.11 -1.87 22.97
C GLY A 6 -3.07 -3.04 23.26
N LEU A 7 -4.33 -2.78 23.64
CA LEU A 7 -5.36 -3.80 23.85
C LEU A 7 -5.99 -4.32 22.54
N VAL A 8 -5.92 -3.55 21.45
CA VAL A 8 -6.57 -3.85 20.17
C VAL A 8 -5.59 -3.84 18.99
N ALA A 9 -4.30 -3.59 19.25
CA ALA A 9 -3.24 -3.52 18.24
C ALA A 9 -3.09 -4.80 17.40
N THR A 10 -3.41 -5.97 17.96
CA THR A 10 -3.36 -7.26 17.25
C THR A 10 -4.47 -7.44 16.22
N GLY A 11 -5.50 -6.59 16.23
CA GLY A 11 -6.58 -6.58 15.24
C GLY A 11 -6.31 -5.65 14.05
N PHE A 12 -5.13 -5.04 13.97
CA PHE A 12 -4.75 -4.15 12.88
C PHE A 12 -3.92 -4.93 11.86
N ASP A 13 -4.51 -5.18 10.70
CA ASP A 13 -3.79 -5.66 9.52
C ASP A 13 -4.24 -4.80 8.33
N GLU A 14 -3.33 -4.04 7.75
CA GLU A 14 -3.59 -3.21 6.58
C GLU A 14 -3.98 -4.01 5.33
N ARG A 15 -3.79 -5.33 5.36
CA ARG A 15 -4.21 -6.29 4.32
C ARG A 15 -5.59 -6.88 4.59
N ASP A 16 -6.30 -6.40 5.61
CA ASP A 16 -7.70 -6.75 5.81
C ASP A 16 -8.50 -6.51 4.51
N PRO A 17 -9.35 -7.47 4.08
CA PRO A 17 -10.08 -7.35 2.81
C PRO A 17 -10.93 -6.08 2.70
N ALA A 18 -11.48 -5.56 3.81
CA ALA A 18 -12.25 -4.32 3.79
C ALA A 18 -11.34 -3.10 3.57
N VAL A 19 -10.15 -3.09 4.18
CA VAL A 19 -9.14 -2.03 3.97
C VAL A 19 -8.65 -2.07 2.53
N MET A 20 -8.27 -3.24 2.03
CA MET A 20 -7.84 -3.40 0.63
C MET A 20 -8.93 -2.98 -0.35
N LYS A 21 -10.19 -3.29 -0.08
CA LYS A 21 -11.30 -2.84 -0.93
C LYS A 21 -11.44 -1.32 -0.94
N LEU A 22 -11.30 -0.67 0.20
CA LEU A 22 -11.33 0.78 0.31
C LEU A 22 -10.18 1.44 -0.46
N LEU A 23 -8.96 0.90 -0.33
CA LEU A 23 -7.79 1.36 -1.07
C LEU A 23 -8.01 1.25 -2.58
N GLN A 24 -8.51 0.10 -3.05
CA GLN A 24 -8.85 -0.11 -4.45
C GLN A 24 -9.86 0.93 -4.94
N GLN A 25 -10.95 1.15 -4.19
CA GLN A 25 -11.98 2.13 -4.56
C GLN A 25 -11.43 3.56 -4.66
N ALA A 26 -10.55 3.96 -3.74
CA ALA A 26 -9.91 5.26 -3.77
C ALA A 26 -9.02 5.44 -5.01
N ILE A 27 -8.21 4.42 -5.33
CA ILE A 27 -7.34 4.41 -6.51
C ILE A 27 -8.18 4.48 -7.80
N GLU A 28 -9.21 3.63 -7.92
CA GLU A 28 -10.12 3.61 -9.07
C GLU A 28 -10.82 4.96 -9.27
N ALA A 29 -11.31 5.59 -8.20
CA ALA A 29 -11.96 6.90 -8.27
C ALA A 29 -11.01 8.00 -8.75
N CYS A 30 -9.77 8.03 -8.24
CA CYS A 30 -8.76 8.98 -8.69
C CYS A 30 -8.38 8.77 -10.16
N LYS A 31 -8.18 7.50 -10.58
CA LYS A 31 -7.89 7.15 -11.97
C LYS A 31 -9.03 7.54 -12.91
N ALA A 32 -10.28 7.25 -12.55
CA ALA A 32 -11.45 7.63 -13.33
C ALA A 32 -11.58 9.16 -13.48
N ALA A 33 -11.13 9.92 -12.48
CA ALA A 33 -11.08 11.38 -12.52
C ALA A 33 -9.84 11.95 -13.21
N GLY A 34 -8.92 11.11 -13.70
CA GLY A 34 -7.63 11.54 -14.26
C GLY A 34 -6.76 12.28 -13.24
N LYS A 35 -6.86 11.92 -11.95
CA LYS A 35 -6.13 12.52 -10.84
C LYS A 35 -5.06 11.58 -10.31
N TYR A 36 -3.98 12.18 -9.82
CA TYR A 36 -2.91 11.50 -9.09
C TYR A 36 -3.43 10.94 -7.74
N VAL A 37 -2.89 9.80 -7.32
CA VAL A 37 -3.13 9.17 -6.01
C VAL A 37 -1.83 8.61 -5.44
N GLY A 38 -1.59 8.81 -4.15
CA GLY A 38 -0.45 8.23 -3.45
C GLY A 38 -0.76 7.89 -2.01
N ILE A 39 0.11 7.11 -1.39
CA ILE A 39 -0.06 6.62 -0.01
C ILE A 39 1.18 6.93 0.84
N CYS A 40 0.95 7.29 2.11
CA CYS A 40 2.00 7.59 3.09
C CYS A 40 1.86 6.81 4.42
N GLY A 41 0.99 5.80 4.45
CA GLY A 41 0.85 4.90 5.60
C GLY A 41 2.06 3.97 5.76
N GLN A 42 2.16 3.32 6.92
CA GLN A 42 3.27 2.39 7.21
C GLN A 42 3.14 1.04 6.51
N GLY A 43 1.91 0.58 6.22
CA GLY A 43 1.65 -0.71 5.57
C GLY A 43 2.60 -1.08 4.41
N PRO A 44 2.83 -0.24 3.39
CA PRO A 44 3.75 -0.56 2.29
C PRO A 44 5.23 -0.67 2.69
N SER A 45 5.63 -0.05 3.81
CA SER A 45 6.99 -0.18 4.36
C SER A 45 7.16 -1.48 5.13
N ASP A 46 6.12 -1.92 5.84
CA ASP A 46 6.12 -3.14 6.66
C ASP A 46 5.80 -4.40 5.81
N HIS A 47 5.13 -4.21 4.67
CA HIS A 47 4.62 -5.27 3.80
C HIS A 47 4.95 -4.96 2.33
N PRO A 48 6.10 -5.45 1.80
CA PRO A 48 6.47 -5.25 0.40
C PRO A 48 5.47 -5.86 -0.60
N ASP A 49 4.77 -6.93 -0.23
CA ASP A 49 3.66 -7.52 -0.99
C ASP A 49 2.47 -6.55 -1.13
N LEU A 50 2.20 -5.74 -0.12
CA LEU A 50 1.19 -4.68 -0.22
C LEU A 50 1.65 -3.57 -1.17
N ALA A 51 2.94 -3.21 -1.17
CA ALA A 51 3.50 -2.23 -2.10
C ALA A 51 3.41 -2.71 -3.56
N GLU A 52 3.71 -3.98 -3.81
CA GLU A 52 3.51 -4.64 -5.10
C GLU A 52 2.03 -4.59 -5.52
N TRP A 53 1.11 -5.02 -4.65
CA TRP A 53 -0.31 -5.01 -4.96
C TRP A 53 -0.84 -3.60 -5.27
N LEU A 54 -0.38 -2.58 -4.54
CA LEU A 54 -0.74 -1.18 -4.80
C LEU A 54 -0.27 -0.72 -6.17
N LEU A 55 0.91 -1.16 -6.61
CA LEU A 55 1.41 -0.93 -7.96
C LEU A 55 0.52 -1.60 -9.01
N GLU A 56 0.09 -2.85 -8.78
CA GLU A 56 -0.86 -3.54 -9.67
C GLU A 56 -2.21 -2.82 -9.79
N GLN A 57 -2.70 -2.21 -8.70
CA GLN A 57 -3.91 -1.36 -8.76
C GLN A 57 -3.68 -0.06 -9.56
N GLY A 58 -2.42 0.30 -9.81
CA GLY A 58 -2.02 1.49 -10.55
C GLY A 58 -1.96 2.74 -9.70
N ILE A 59 -1.52 2.63 -8.45
CA ILE A 59 -1.16 3.81 -7.65
C ILE A 59 0.00 4.58 -8.31
N THR A 60 0.03 5.89 -8.18
CA THR A 60 1.03 6.72 -8.86
C THR A 60 2.24 7.09 -8.00
N SER A 61 2.14 7.00 -6.67
CA SER A 61 3.33 7.02 -5.81
C SER A 61 3.09 6.42 -4.43
N ILE A 62 4.18 5.94 -3.84
CA ILE A 62 4.22 5.31 -2.52
C ILE A 62 5.34 5.99 -1.73
N SER A 63 5.03 6.48 -0.54
CA SER A 63 6.02 6.98 0.40
C SER A 63 6.41 5.84 1.36
N LEU A 64 7.70 5.52 1.38
CA LEU A 64 8.27 4.45 2.20
C LEU A 64 9.22 5.02 3.26
N ASN A 65 9.48 4.24 4.30
CA ASN A 65 10.51 4.58 5.27
C ASN A 65 11.91 4.49 4.61
N PRO A 66 12.88 5.32 5.02
CA PRO A 66 14.21 5.35 4.40
C PRO A 66 14.99 4.03 4.51
N ASP A 67 14.71 3.22 5.53
CA ASP A 67 15.31 1.92 5.77
C ASP A 67 14.69 0.81 4.92
N SER A 68 13.38 0.87 4.66
CA SER A 68 12.67 -0.15 3.85
C SER A 68 12.60 0.17 2.35
N VAL A 69 12.87 1.42 1.94
CA VAL A 69 12.68 1.87 0.56
C VAL A 69 13.46 1.05 -0.47
N ILE A 70 14.71 0.69 -0.17
CA ILE A 70 15.57 -0.04 -1.11
C ILE A 70 15.11 -1.49 -1.24
N GLU A 71 14.84 -2.15 -0.11
CA GLU A 71 14.36 -3.54 -0.09
C GLU A 71 13.03 -3.67 -0.83
N THR A 72 12.07 -2.80 -0.49
CA THR A 72 10.75 -2.79 -1.11
C THR A 72 10.85 -2.52 -2.61
N TRP A 73 11.70 -1.59 -3.04
CA TRP A 73 11.88 -1.30 -4.46
C TRP A 73 12.51 -2.48 -5.21
N LEU A 74 13.54 -3.13 -4.67
CA LEU A 74 14.13 -4.32 -5.27
C LEU A 74 13.12 -5.47 -5.36
N PHE A 75 12.35 -5.70 -4.28
CA PHE A 75 11.27 -6.68 -4.27
C PHE A 75 10.25 -6.41 -5.38
N MET A 76 9.75 -5.18 -5.49
CA MET A 76 8.82 -4.79 -6.54
C MET A 76 9.45 -4.95 -7.93
N ALA A 77 10.72 -4.61 -8.12
CA ALA A 77 11.39 -4.73 -9.41
C ALA A 77 11.53 -6.20 -9.88
N GLU A 78 11.72 -7.14 -8.96
CA GLU A 78 11.79 -8.57 -9.26
C GLU A 78 10.44 -9.19 -9.61
N HIS A 79 9.36 -8.65 -9.04
CA HIS A 79 8.01 -9.23 -9.15
C HIS A 79 7.08 -8.46 -10.09
N CYS A 80 7.45 -7.24 -10.52
CA CYS A 80 6.72 -6.47 -11.51
C CYS A 80 6.71 -7.20 -12.85
N LYS A 81 5.59 -7.84 -13.18
CA LYS A 81 5.40 -8.48 -14.48
C LYS A 81 5.41 -7.42 -15.57
N SER A 82 6.31 -7.58 -16.52
CA SER A 82 6.36 -6.76 -17.72
C SER A 82 5.14 -7.09 -18.59
N ASP A 83 4.15 -6.20 -18.61
CA ASP A 83 3.12 -6.14 -19.66
C ASP A 83 3.60 -5.27 -20.84
#